data_AF-A0A1J5Q4P9-F1
#
_entry.id   AF-A0A1J5Q4P9-F1
#
_cell.length_a   1.000
_cell.length_b   1.000
_cell.length_c   1.000
_cell.angle_alpha   90.00
_cell.angle_beta   90.00
_cell.angle_gamma   90.00
#
_symmetry.space_group_name_H-M   'P 1'
#
loop_
_entity.id
_entity.type
_entity.pdbx_description
1 polymer ?
#
loop_
_entity_poly.entity_id
_entity_poly.type
_entity_poly.pdbx_seq_one_letter_code
_entity_poly.pdbx_strand_id
1 'polypeptide(L)'
;MFDTPEEAARQHLGGLRRLFALQLREQIRHAEKSLPGFQQAAVHYMALGTAEQLRGQIVDAAIDRAFLAAPLPADKAAFAQRLAEGKPRFQLLAAEIARLAGQILGEHAQVQKKLAGFKAQAALQADVRAQLQALLTPRFIAETPTAQIGHLPRYLQAIEKRLDKFRTDSARDAQLAAQLAPWQARWLREAAQYRGALPQRLQDLRWMLEELRVSLFAQELRTPMPVSLKRLEKVWAQWAT
;
A
#
# COMPACT_ATOMS: atom_id res chain seq x y z
N MET A 1 15.10 -26.58 8.08
CA MET A 1 14.89 -26.22 9.49
C MET A 1 14.55 -24.74 9.49
N PHE A 2 13.43 -24.31 10.09
CA PHE A 2 12.99 -22.92 10.01
C PHE A 2 13.76 -22.08 11.04
N ASP A 3 14.47 -21.05 10.59
CA ASP A 3 15.43 -20.33 11.44
C ASP A 3 14.78 -19.31 12.41
N THR A 4 13.50 -19.00 12.27
CA THR A 4 12.74 -18.21 13.27
C THR A 4 11.25 -18.59 13.35
N PRO A 5 10.57 -18.38 14.50
CA PRO A 5 9.12 -18.56 14.64
C PRO A 5 8.30 -17.72 13.64
N GLU A 6 8.78 -16.53 13.29
CA GLU A 6 8.14 -15.66 12.29
C GLU A 6 8.25 -16.24 10.87
N GLU A 7 9.39 -16.84 10.52
CA GLU A 7 9.58 -17.59 9.27
C GLU A 7 8.56 -18.73 9.15
N ALA A 8 8.43 -19.52 10.22
CA ALA A 8 7.50 -20.65 10.28
C ALA A 8 6.04 -20.20 10.14
N ALA A 9 5.64 -19.12 10.82
CA ALA A 9 4.29 -18.56 10.71
C ALA A 9 3.98 -18.07 9.28
N ARG A 10 4.93 -17.38 8.63
CA ARG A 10 4.77 -16.92 7.24
C ARG A 10 4.62 -18.07 6.26
N GLN A 11 5.44 -19.11 6.40
CA GLN A 11 5.37 -20.29 5.54
C GLN A 11 4.08 -21.09 5.77
N HIS A 12 3.63 -21.20 7.02
CA HIS A 12 2.35 -21.83 7.36
C HIS A 12 1.17 -21.10 6.70
N LEU A 13 1.13 -19.77 6.76
CA LEU A 13 0.12 -18.96 6.07
C LEU A 13 0.16 -19.15 4.54
N GLY A 14 1.36 -19.19 3.96
CA GLY A 14 1.52 -19.48 2.52
C GLY A 14 1.00 -20.87 2.14
N GLY A 15 1.27 -21.88 2.97
CA GLY A 15 0.75 -23.23 2.82
C GLY A 15 -0.78 -23.28 2.88
N LEU A 16 -1.38 -22.63 3.89
CA LEU A 16 -2.84 -22.54 4.02
C LEU A 16 -3.49 -21.80 2.83
N ARG A 17 -2.93 -20.67 2.39
CA ARG A 17 -3.39 -19.97 1.19
C ARG A 17 -3.42 -20.91 -0.02
N ARG A 18 -2.34 -21.67 -0.22
CA ARG A 18 -2.25 -22.63 -1.32
C ARG A 18 -3.30 -23.73 -1.19
N LEU A 19 -3.56 -24.25 0.01
CA LEU A 19 -4.60 -25.25 0.26
C LEU A 19 -5.99 -24.72 -0.09
N PHE A 20 -6.35 -23.50 0.35
CA PHE A 20 -7.61 -22.86 -0.03
C PHE A 20 -7.69 -22.63 -1.54
N ALA A 21 -6.62 -22.16 -2.17
CA ALA A 21 -6.58 -21.95 -3.62
C ALA A 21 -6.86 -23.24 -4.42
N LEU A 22 -6.36 -24.39 -3.96
CA LEU A 22 -6.63 -25.69 -4.58
C LEU A 22 -8.11 -26.09 -4.50
N GLN A 23 -8.79 -25.76 -3.40
CA GLN A 23 -10.23 -26.02 -3.21
C GLN A 23 -11.11 -25.03 -3.99
N LEU A 24 -10.56 -23.88 -4.38
CA LEU A 24 -11.30 -22.77 -5.01
C LEU A 24 -11.04 -22.62 -6.51
N ARG A 25 -10.47 -23.64 -7.18
CA ARG A 25 -10.04 -23.56 -8.59
C ARG A 25 -11.09 -22.99 -9.55
N GLU A 26 -12.37 -23.35 -9.40
CA GLU A 26 -13.44 -22.83 -10.24
C GLU A 26 -13.79 -21.39 -9.89
N GLN A 27 -13.83 -21.05 -8.60
CA GLN A 27 -14.13 -19.71 -8.12
C GLN A 27 -13.03 -18.73 -8.52
N ILE A 28 -11.75 -19.14 -8.43
CA ILE A 28 -10.61 -18.35 -8.90
C ILE A 28 -10.74 -18.11 -10.41
N ARG A 29 -10.94 -19.16 -11.22
CA ARG A 29 -11.13 -19.01 -12.67
C ARG A 29 -12.29 -18.07 -13.04
N HIS A 30 -13.37 -18.10 -12.27
CA HIS A 30 -14.48 -17.17 -12.45
C HIS A 30 -14.11 -15.73 -12.06
N ALA A 31 -13.48 -15.54 -10.90
CA ALA A 31 -13.04 -14.23 -10.42
C ALA A 31 -12.09 -13.58 -11.42
N GLU A 32 -11.09 -14.31 -11.89
CA GLU A 32 -10.13 -13.88 -12.89
C GLU A 32 -10.78 -13.34 -14.18
N LYS A 33 -11.92 -13.89 -14.59
CA LYS A 33 -12.66 -13.44 -15.78
C LYS A 33 -13.58 -12.23 -15.51
N SER A 34 -13.92 -11.98 -14.25
CA SER A 34 -14.98 -11.03 -13.85
C SER A 34 -14.49 -9.88 -12.96
N LEU A 35 -13.17 -9.73 -12.77
CA LEU A 35 -12.60 -8.61 -12.01
C LEU A 35 -13.01 -7.26 -12.63
N PRO A 36 -13.77 -6.40 -11.91
CA PRO A 36 -14.27 -5.13 -12.43
C PRO A 36 -13.12 -4.17 -12.74
N GLY A 37 -13.15 -3.54 -13.92
CA GLY A 37 -12.15 -2.53 -14.32
C GLY A 37 -10.73 -3.07 -14.54
N PHE A 38 -10.53 -4.39 -14.52
CA PHE A 38 -9.20 -5.00 -14.53
C PHE A 38 -8.36 -4.65 -15.75
N GLN A 39 -8.96 -4.59 -16.94
CA GLN A 39 -8.20 -4.31 -18.18
C GLN A 39 -7.54 -2.94 -18.12
N GLN A 40 -8.27 -1.90 -17.70
CA GLN A 40 -7.73 -0.56 -17.54
C GLN A 40 -6.68 -0.50 -16.42
N ALA A 41 -6.93 -1.17 -15.30
CA ALA A 41 -5.96 -1.26 -14.21
C ALA A 41 -4.66 -1.93 -14.67
N ALA A 42 -4.74 -3.01 -15.46
CA ALA A 42 -3.59 -3.71 -16.00
C ALA A 42 -2.74 -2.83 -16.92
N VAL A 43 -3.36 -1.98 -17.74
CA VAL A 43 -2.65 -0.99 -18.57
C VAL A 43 -1.84 -0.02 -17.70
N HIS A 44 -2.44 0.51 -16.63
CA HIS A 44 -1.73 1.41 -15.70
C HIS A 44 -0.63 0.70 -14.88
N TYR A 45 -0.72 -0.61 -14.71
CA TYR A 45 0.23 -1.42 -13.97
C TYR A 45 1.46 -1.85 -14.79
N MET A 46 1.47 -1.64 -16.11
CA MET A 46 2.55 -2.11 -17.00
C MET A 46 3.95 -1.61 -16.61
N ALA A 47 4.07 -0.44 -15.97
CA ALA A 47 5.35 0.08 -15.48
C ALA A 47 5.84 -0.58 -14.18
N LEU A 48 4.98 -1.36 -13.50
CA LEU A 48 5.25 -2.04 -12.24
C LEU A 48 5.36 -3.56 -12.42
N GLY A 49 4.64 -4.15 -13.37
CA GLY A 49 4.67 -5.58 -13.65
C GLY A 49 3.67 -6.02 -14.71
N THR A 50 3.31 -7.30 -14.71
CA THR A 50 2.40 -7.90 -15.69
C THR A 50 0.94 -7.96 -15.19
N ALA A 51 -0.01 -8.04 -16.12
CA ALA A 51 -1.42 -8.25 -15.79
C ALA A 51 -1.63 -9.51 -14.92
N GLU A 52 -0.91 -10.60 -15.20
CA GLU A 52 -0.98 -11.82 -14.40
C GLU A 52 -0.51 -11.61 -12.96
N GLN A 53 0.55 -10.84 -12.74
CA GLN A 53 1.01 -10.49 -11.39
C GLN A 53 -0.01 -9.65 -10.62
N LEU A 54 -0.65 -8.67 -11.27
CA LEU A 54 -1.71 -7.87 -10.65
C LEU A 54 -2.92 -8.74 -10.28
N ARG A 55 -3.32 -9.64 -11.19
CA ARG A 55 -4.41 -10.58 -10.98
C ARG A 55 -4.13 -11.52 -9.82
N GLY A 56 -2.93 -12.11 -9.78
CA GLY A 56 -2.48 -12.96 -8.69
C GLY A 56 -2.52 -12.24 -7.34
N GLN A 57 -2.07 -10.99 -7.29
CA GLN A 57 -2.17 -10.18 -6.08
C GLN A 57 -3.61 -9.96 -5.61
N ILE A 58 -4.54 -9.66 -6.51
CA ILE A 58 -5.97 -9.48 -6.17
C ILE A 58 -6.56 -10.78 -5.63
N VAL A 59 -6.29 -11.91 -6.29
CA VAL A 59 -6.79 -13.23 -5.88
C VAL A 59 -6.20 -13.65 -4.54
N ASP A 60 -4.89 -13.54 -4.36
CA ASP A 60 -4.22 -13.89 -3.10
C ASP A 60 -4.75 -13.05 -1.93
N ALA A 61 -4.89 -11.74 -2.13
CA ALA A 61 -5.45 -10.86 -1.10
C ALA A 61 -6.91 -11.18 -0.78
N ALA A 62 -7.71 -11.59 -1.77
CA ALA A 62 -9.08 -12.03 -1.56
C ALA A 62 -9.13 -13.36 -0.77
N ILE A 63 -8.23 -14.31 -1.05
CA ILE A 63 -8.11 -15.55 -0.28
C ILE A 63 -7.73 -15.25 1.17
N ASP A 64 -6.73 -14.40 1.38
CA ASP A 64 -6.26 -14.06 2.72
C ASP A 64 -7.39 -13.44 3.57
N ARG A 65 -8.13 -12.48 3.01
CA ARG A 65 -9.25 -11.83 3.70
C ARG A 65 -10.45 -12.75 3.94
N ALA A 66 -10.68 -13.69 3.04
CA ALA A 66 -11.82 -14.61 3.14
C ALA A 66 -11.55 -15.77 4.12
N PHE A 67 -10.30 -16.27 4.18
CA PHE A 67 -10.01 -17.56 4.80
C PHE A 67 -8.93 -17.54 5.89
N LEU A 68 -8.06 -16.53 5.95
CA LEU A 68 -6.87 -16.52 6.84
C LEU A 68 -6.97 -15.57 8.02
N ALA A 69 -8.18 -15.13 8.39
CA ALA A 69 -8.39 -14.44 9.67
C ALA A 69 -8.06 -15.37 10.84
N ALA A 70 -7.39 -14.83 11.87
CA ALA A 70 -7.11 -15.57 13.10
C ALA A 70 -8.39 -15.83 13.91
N PRO A 71 -8.49 -16.95 14.65
CA PRO A 71 -7.54 -18.07 14.69
C PRO A 71 -7.55 -18.86 13.37
N LEU A 72 -6.39 -19.39 12.97
CA LEU A 72 -6.25 -20.19 11.76
C LEU A 72 -6.86 -21.59 11.95
N PRO A 73 -7.39 -22.23 10.90
CA PRO A 73 -7.90 -23.59 11.00
C PRO A 73 -6.78 -24.57 11.34
N ALA A 74 -6.89 -25.25 12.48
CA ALA A 74 -5.86 -26.16 12.98
C ALA A 74 -6.06 -27.62 12.56
N ASP A 75 -7.26 -27.98 12.07
CA ASP A 75 -7.62 -29.33 11.65
C ASP A 75 -8.51 -29.34 10.39
N LYS A 76 -8.83 -30.54 9.91
CA LYS A 76 -9.66 -30.76 8.72
C LYS A 76 -11.09 -30.24 8.88
N ALA A 77 -11.69 -30.36 10.06
CA ALA A 77 -13.06 -29.91 10.31
C ALA A 77 -13.14 -28.38 10.31
N ALA A 78 -12.23 -27.72 11.02
CA ALA A 78 -12.10 -26.26 11.04
C ALA A 78 -11.79 -25.71 9.63
N PHE A 79 -10.94 -26.40 8.86
CA PHE A 79 -10.66 -26.02 7.47
C PHE A 79 -11.91 -26.12 6.59
N ALA A 80 -12.67 -27.21 6.68
CA ALA A 80 -13.90 -27.41 5.89
C ALA A 80 -14.97 -26.35 6.24
N GLN A 81 -15.12 -26.04 7.53
CA GLN A 81 -16.00 -24.97 7.98
C GLN A 81 -15.57 -23.60 7.43
N ARG A 82 -14.29 -23.25 7.57
CA ARG A 82 -13.73 -21.98 7.05
C ARG A 82 -13.93 -21.86 5.53
N LEU A 83 -13.75 -22.96 4.80
CA LEU A 83 -13.99 -23.01 3.37
C LEU A 83 -15.47 -22.73 3.03
N ALA A 84 -16.41 -23.37 3.72
CA ALA A 84 -17.84 -23.19 3.49
C ALA A 84 -18.29 -21.74 3.75
N GLU A 85 -17.83 -21.14 4.85
CA GLU A 85 -18.16 -19.76 5.24
C GLU A 85 -17.52 -18.70 4.33
N GLY A 86 -16.27 -18.91 3.91
CA GLY A 86 -15.52 -17.93 3.13
C GLY A 86 -15.83 -17.94 1.63
N LYS A 87 -16.30 -19.07 1.09
CA LYS A 87 -16.61 -19.24 -0.34
C LYS A 87 -17.56 -18.17 -0.92
N PRO A 88 -18.70 -17.81 -0.29
CA PRO A 88 -19.55 -16.73 -0.79
C PRO A 88 -18.89 -15.34 -0.71
N ARG A 89 -18.00 -15.13 0.26
CA ARG A 89 -17.30 -13.84 0.47
C ARG A 89 -16.17 -13.61 -0.52
N PHE A 90 -15.51 -14.67 -0.99
CA PHE A 90 -14.35 -14.59 -1.87
C PHE A 90 -14.59 -13.73 -3.12
N GLN A 91 -15.71 -13.94 -3.83
CA GLN A 91 -16.01 -13.17 -5.06
C GLN A 91 -16.22 -11.69 -4.77
N LEU A 92 -16.94 -11.36 -3.69
CA LEU A 92 -17.18 -9.99 -3.27
C LEU A 92 -15.86 -9.27 -2.92
N LEU A 93 -14.99 -9.96 -2.17
CA LEU A 93 -13.69 -9.43 -1.78
C LEU A 93 -12.76 -9.24 -3.00
N ALA A 94 -12.72 -10.20 -3.93
CA ALA A 94 -11.94 -10.06 -5.16
C ALA A 94 -12.40 -8.85 -5.99
N ALA A 95 -13.71 -8.65 -6.12
CA ALA A 95 -14.27 -7.49 -6.82
C ALA A 95 -13.97 -6.17 -6.10
N GLU A 96 -14.08 -6.12 -4.77
CA GLU A 96 -13.74 -4.94 -3.96
C GLU A 96 -12.26 -4.56 -4.11
N ILE A 97 -11.36 -5.53 -3.97
CA ILE A 97 -9.92 -5.33 -4.11
C ILE A 97 -9.58 -4.89 -5.53
N ALA A 98 -10.21 -5.46 -6.55
CA ALA A 98 -10.01 -5.04 -7.94
C ALA A 98 -10.43 -3.58 -8.20
N ARG A 99 -11.58 -3.14 -7.64
CA ARG A 99 -12.01 -1.73 -7.75
C ARG A 99 -11.01 -0.79 -7.08
N LEU A 100 -10.57 -1.14 -5.86
CA LEU A 100 -9.58 -0.34 -5.14
C LEU A 100 -8.24 -0.29 -5.89
N ALA A 101 -7.76 -1.41 -6.41
CA ALA A 101 -6.54 -1.47 -7.21
C ALA A 101 -6.67 -0.61 -8.48
N GLY A 102 -7.81 -0.68 -9.17
CA GLY A 102 -8.10 0.17 -10.32
C GLY A 102 -8.08 1.66 -9.99
N GLN A 103 -8.67 2.07 -8.86
CA GLN A 103 -8.62 3.44 -8.37
C GLN A 103 -7.17 3.88 -8.08
N ILE A 104 -6.43 3.09 -7.30
CA ILE A 104 -5.02 3.38 -6.95
C ILE A 104 -4.16 3.54 -8.21
N LEU A 105 -4.26 2.61 -9.16
CA LEU A 105 -3.46 2.63 -10.38
C LEU A 105 -3.86 3.77 -11.33
N GLY A 106 -5.15 4.14 -11.37
CA GLY A 106 -5.63 5.30 -12.08
C GLY A 106 -5.04 6.61 -11.53
N GLU A 107 -5.13 6.82 -10.22
CA GLU A 107 -4.55 7.98 -9.53
C GLU A 107 -3.02 8.05 -9.74
N HIS A 108 -2.35 6.91 -9.63
CA HIS A 108 -0.91 6.83 -9.86
C HIS A 108 -0.52 7.23 -11.29
N ALA A 109 -1.25 6.75 -12.30
CA ALA A 109 -1.03 7.12 -13.69
C ALA A 109 -1.27 8.62 -13.95
N GLN A 110 -2.29 9.22 -13.31
CA GLN A 110 -2.55 10.66 -13.38
C GLN A 110 -1.39 11.48 -12.81
N VAL A 111 -0.88 11.10 -11.63
CA VAL A 111 0.27 11.76 -11.02
C VAL A 111 1.51 11.64 -11.91
N GLN A 112 1.81 10.45 -12.44
CA GLN A 112 2.96 10.26 -13.34
C GLN A 112 2.87 11.15 -14.59
N LYS A 113 1.68 11.20 -15.21
CA LYS A 113 1.41 12.06 -16.38
C LYS A 113 1.61 13.55 -16.03
N LYS A 114 1.07 14.01 -14.89
CA LYS A 114 1.20 15.40 -14.45
C LYS A 114 2.66 15.76 -14.14
N LEU A 115 3.40 14.85 -13.47
CA LEU A 115 4.79 15.04 -13.10
C LEU A 115 5.73 15.24 -14.31
N ALA A 116 5.42 14.60 -15.44
CA ALA A 116 6.20 14.74 -16.68
C ALA A 116 6.29 16.20 -17.20
N GLY A 117 5.35 17.07 -16.79
CA GLY A 117 5.36 18.50 -17.12
C GLY A 117 6.34 19.35 -16.31
N PHE A 118 6.93 18.83 -15.22
CA PHE A 118 7.79 19.59 -14.29
C PHE A 118 9.29 19.39 -14.57
N LYS A 119 9.72 19.49 -15.83
CA LYS A 119 11.08 19.11 -16.27
C LYS A 119 12.20 19.98 -15.67
N ALA A 120 11.94 21.24 -15.33
CA ALA A 120 12.93 22.14 -14.76
C ALA A 120 13.01 22.07 -13.22
N GLN A 121 12.20 21.21 -12.60
CA GLN A 121 12.02 21.16 -11.15
C GLN A 121 12.58 19.83 -10.60
N ALA A 122 13.90 19.65 -10.72
CA ALA A 122 14.56 18.38 -10.41
C ALA A 122 14.30 17.90 -8.96
N ALA A 123 14.34 18.80 -7.97
CA ALA A 123 14.09 18.47 -6.57
C ALA A 123 12.64 17.99 -6.33
N LEU A 124 11.66 18.66 -6.92
CA LEU A 124 10.25 18.26 -6.86
C LEU A 124 10.06 16.89 -7.53
N GLN A 125 10.63 16.68 -8.72
CA GLN A 125 10.55 15.40 -9.41
C GLN A 125 11.17 14.26 -8.61
N ALA A 126 12.34 14.48 -8.01
CA ALA A 126 13.01 13.48 -7.20
C ALA A 126 12.17 13.08 -5.98
N ASP A 127 11.64 14.06 -5.24
CA ASP A 127 10.82 13.80 -4.06
C ASP A 127 9.52 13.06 -4.42
N VAL A 128 8.80 13.51 -5.46
CA VAL A 128 7.55 12.87 -5.89
C VAL A 128 7.81 11.47 -6.41
N ARG A 129 8.86 11.23 -7.20
CA ARG A 129 9.21 9.88 -7.67
C ARG A 129 9.54 8.94 -6.53
N ALA A 130 10.32 9.41 -5.56
CA ALA A 130 10.64 8.63 -4.36
C ALA A 130 9.37 8.27 -3.57
N GLN A 131 8.44 9.22 -3.41
CA GLN A 131 7.17 8.97 -2.75
C GLN A 131 6.32 7.94 -3.52
N LEU A 132 6.21 8.06 -4.85
CA LEU A 132 5.45 7.11 -5.68
C LEU A 132 6.02 5.68 -5.58
N GLN A 133 7.34 5.53 -5.66
CA GLN A 133 8.02 4.24 -5.52
C GLN A 133 7.80 3.63 -4.13
N ALA A 134 7.76 4.46 -3.08
CA ALA A 134 7.52 4.03 -1.71
C ALA A 134 6.05 3.73 -1.39
N LEU A 135 5.09 4.22 -2.20
CA LEU A 135 3.66 3.95 -2.05
C LEU A 135 3.22 2.75 -2.88
N LEU A 136 3.74 2.62 -4.11
CA LEU A 136 3.35 1.57 -5.06
C LEU A 136 4.58 0.76 -5.48
N THR A 137 4.85 -0.28 -4.70
CA THR A 137 5.77 -1.35 -5.13
C THR A 137 5.11 -2.21 -6.20
N PRO A 138 5.86 -3.04 -6.95
CA PRO A 138 5.26 -4.07 -7.80
C PRO A 138 4.28 -4.97 -7.06
N ARG A 139 4.43 -5.16 -5.74
CA ARG A 139 3.55 -6.00 -4.94
C ARG A 139 2.65 -5.22 -3.99
N PHE A 140 2.27 -3.99 -4.34
CA PHE A 140 1.61 -3.04 -3.43
C PHE A 140 0.35 -3.60 -2.76
N ILE A 141 -0.43 -4.48 -3.40
CA ILE A 141 -1.64 -5.06 -2.77
C ILE A 141 -1.26 -6.02 -1.64
N ALA A 142 -0.18 -6.78 -1.83
CA ALA A 142 0.30 -7.77 -0.87
C ALA A 142 1.19 -7.14 0.22
N GLU A 143 1.95 -6.10 -0.12
CA GLU A 143 2.95 -5.50 0.77
C GLU A 143 2.43 -4.31 1.57
N THR A 144 1.36 -3.65 1.12
CA THR A 144 0.76 -2.54 1.88
C THR A 144 -0.06 -3.10 3.03
N PRO A 145 0.15 -2.64 4.29
CA PRO A 145 -0.68 -3.03 5.41
C PRO A 145 -2.17 -2.81 5.13
N THR A 146 -3.02 -3.74 5.59
CA THR A 146 -4.46 -3.70 5.30
C THR A 146 -5.13 -2.40 5.77
N ALA A 147 -4.67 -1.83 6.89
CA ALA A 147 -5.17 -0.55 7.40
C ALA A 147 -4.82 0.64 6.49
N GLN A 148 -3.82 0.51 5.61
CA GLN A 148 -3.24 1.62 4.85
C GLN A 148 -3.58 1.59 3.37
N ILE A 149 -3.86 0.41 2.79
CA ILE A 149 -4.14 0.27 1.35
C ILE A 149 -5.31 1.13 0.89
N GLY A 150 -6.35 1.28 1.73
CA GLY A 150 -7.50 2.14 1.44
C GLY A 150 -7.18 3.63 1.42
N HIS A 151 -6.03 4.05 1.97
CA HIS A 151 -5.58 5.44 1.98
C HIS A 151 -4.68 5.80 0.79
N LEU A 152 -4.17 4.83 0.03
CA LEU A 152 -3.30 5.07 -1.12
C LEU A 152 -3.91 6.04 -2.15
N PRO A 153 -5.22 5.96 -2.53
CA PRO A 153 -5.81 6.94 -3.44
C PRO A 153 -5.69 8.38 -2.92
N ARG A 154 -5.93 8.59 -1.62
CA ARG A 154 -5.83 9.92 -0.99
C ARG A 154 -4.39 10.44 -0.99
N TYR A 155 -3.41 9.59 -0.73
CA TYR A 155 -2.00 10.00 -0.80
C TYR A 155 -1.60 10.40 -2.21
N LEU A 156 -2.05 9.66 -3.23
CA LEU A 156 -1.78 9.99 -4.64
C LEU A 156 -2.47 11.30 -5.05
N GLN A 157 -3.73 11.52 -4.65
CA GLN A 157 -4.44 12.78 -4.85
C GLN A 157 -3.74 13.96 -4.16
N ALA A 158 -3.14 13.74 -2.98
CA ALA A 158 -2.36 14.78 -2.30
C ALA A 158 -1.11 15.18 -3.09
N ILE A 159 -0.44 14.23 -3.74
CA ILE A 159 0.67 14.50 -4.65
C ILE A 159 0.17 15.31 -5.85
N GLU A 160 -0.96 14.92 -6.44
CA GLU A 160 -1.53 15.64 -7.58
C GLU A 160 -1.82 17.11 -7.23
N LYS A 161 -2.45 17.35 -6.08
CA LYS A 161 -2.73 18.69 -5.56
C LYS A 161 -1.48 19.50 -5.28
N ARG A 162 -0.43 18.85 -4.75
CA ARG A 162 0.88 19.49 -4.59
C ARG A 162 1.42 19.99 -5.92
N LEU A 163 1.38 19.15 -6.96
CA LEU A 163 1.84 19.53 -8.30
C LEU A 163 1.04 20.72 -8.86
N ASP A 164 -0.27 20.77 -8.64
CA ASP A 164 -1.07 21.91 -9.07
C ASP A 164 -0.70 23.20 -8.33
N LYS A 165 -0.60 23.16 -6.99
CA LYS A 165 -0.22 24.31 -6.17
C LYS A 165 1.22 24.77 -6.43
N PHE A 166 2.12 23.86 -6.81
CA PHE A 166 3.50 24.22 -7.17
C PHE A 166 3.56 25.20 -8.34
N ARG A 167 2.64 25.10 -9.31
CA ARG A 167 2.61 26.01 -10.46
C ARG A 167 2.27 27.45 -10.07
N THR A 168 1.51 27.63 -8.99
CA THR A 168 1.09 28.94 -8.51
C THR A 168 2.04 29.50 -7.46
N ASP A 169 2.61 28.66 -6.60
CA ASP A 169 3.46 29.09 -5.49
C ASP A 169 4.55 28.05 -5.16
N SER A 170 5.63 28.07 -5.95
CA SER A 170 6.78 27.18 -5.77
C SER A 170 7.61 27.52 -4.53
N ALA A 171 7.61 28.79 -4.09
CA ALA A 171 8.30 29.23 -2.88
C ALA A 171 7.66 28.60 -1.63
N ARG A 172 6.32 28.57 -1.57
CA ARG A 172 5.59 27.90 -0.50
C ARG A 172 5.83 26.40 -0.49
N ASP A 173 5.86 25.74 -1.65
CA ASP A 173 6.21 24.33 -1.73
C ASP A 173 7.60 24.06 -1.15
N ALA A 174 8.60 24.87 -1.51
CA ALA A 174 9.96 24.74 -1.00
C ALA A 174 10.03 24.89 0.53
N GLN A 175 9.29 25.84 1.12
CA GLN A 175 9.19 25.98 2.58
C GLN A 175 8.58 24.76 3.28
N LEU A 176 7.56 24.14 2.68
CA LEU A 176 6.91 22.95 3.24
C LEU A 176 7.77 21.71 3.05
N ALA A 177 8.42 21.56 1.89
CA ALA A 177 9.38 20.49 1.62
C ALA A 177 10.57 20.54 2.59
N ALA A 178 11.08 21.73 2.91
CA ALA A 178 12.16 21.92 3.89
C ALA A 178 11.77 21.47 5.31
N GLN A 179 10.50 21.57 5.68
CA GLN A 179 10.00 21.06 6.97
C GLN A 179 9.93 19.54 7.01
N LEU A 180 9.63 18.90 5.88
CA LEU A 180 9.49 17.44 5.76
C LEU A 180 10.85 16.72 5.65
N ALA A 181 11.80 17.32 4.91
CA ALA A 181 13.07 16.68 4.55
C ALA A 181 13.86 16.09 5.73
N PRO A 182 14.00 16.76 6.89
CA PRO A 182 14.72 16.20 8.04
C PRO A 182 14.09 14.92 8.58
N TRP A 183 12.76 14.82 8.55
CA TRP A 183 12.01 13.65 9.03
C TRP A 183 12.14 12.47 8.09
N GLN A 184 12.07 12.73 6.78
CA GLN A 184 12.26 11.69 5.78
C GLN A 184 13.70 11.16 5.79
N ALA A 185 14.70 12.04 5.87
CA ALA A 185 16.11 11.64 5.98
C ALA A 185 16.36 10.82 7.25
N ARG A 186 15.73 11.21 8.37
CA ARG A 186 15.81 10.46 9.62
C ARG A 186 15.19 9.07 9.47
N TRP A 187 13.98 8.96 8.93
CA TRP A 187 13.34 7.67 8.71
C TRP A 187 14.18 6.76 7.79
N LEU A 188 14.72 7.30 6.69
CA LEU A 188 15.56 6.55 5.75
C LEU A 188 16.82 5.99 6.43
N ARG A 189 17.53 6.81 7.22
CA ARG A 189 18.73 6.39 7.95
C ARG A 189 18.44 5.25 8.92
N GLU A 190 17.29 5.28 9.56
CA GLU A 190 16.90 4.30 10.59
C GLU A 190 16.41 3.01 9.94
N ALA A 191 15.61 3.12 8.88
CA ALA A 191 15.21 1.98 8.07
C ALA A 191 16.41 1.24 7.46
N ALA A 192 17.46 1.95 7.05
CA ALA A 192 18.67 1.38 6.47
C ALA A 192 19.47 0.47 7.43
N GLN A 193 19.22 0.53 8.75
CA GLN A 193 19.85 -0.35 9.72
C GLN A 193 19.29 -1.78 9.68
N TYR A 194 18.13 -1.98 9.04
CA TYR A 194 17.44 -3.27 8.98
C TYR A 194 17.59 -3.89 7.60
N ARG A 195 18.01 -5.15 7.55
CA ARG A 195 18.09 -5.95 6.30
C ARG A 195 16.82 -6.74 5.99
N GLY A 196 15.80 -6.64 6.85
CA GLY A 196 14.56 -7.42 6.79
C GLY A 196 13.34 -6.58 7.17
N ALA A 197 12.37 -7.21 7.86
CA ALA A 197 11.16 -6.51 8.28
C ALA A 197 11.50 -5.32 9.19
N LEU A 198 10.87 -4.18 8.93
CA LEU A 198 11.01 -3.00 9.77
C LEU A 198 10.23 -3.21 11.08
N PRO A 199 10.77 -2.78 12.24
CA PRO A 199 10.02 -2.71 13.48
C PRO A 199 8.71 -1.93 13.29
N GLN A 200 7.64 -2.35 13.98
CA GLN A 200 6.32 -1.72 13.85
C GLN A 200 6.37 -0.20 14.02
N ARG A 201 7.15 0.29 14.98
CA ARG A 201 7.36 1.72 15.21
C ARG A 201 7.86 2.47 13.96
N LEU A 202 8.79 1.90 13.19
CA LEU A 202 9.29 2.51 11.95
C LEU A 202 8.27 2.44 10.83
N GLN A 203 7.45 1.39 10.78
CA GLN A 203 6.32 1.32 9.86
C GLN A 203 5.25 2.37 10.20
N ASP A 204 4.95 2.58 11.48
CA ASP A 204 3.99 3.60 11.91
C ASP A 204 4.48 5.00 11.55
N LEU A 205 5.76 5.31 11.80
CA LEU A 205 6.35 6.59 11.39
C LEU A 205 6.34 6.78 9.87
N ARG A 206 6.58 5.72 9.09
CA ARG A 206 6.48 5.75 7.61
C ARG A 206 5.10 6.27 7.18
N TRP A 207 4.02 5.79 7.79
CA TRP A 207 2.66 6.22 7.46
C TRP A 207 2.33 7.60 8.02
N MET A 208 2.84 7.94 9.21
CA MET A 208 2.73 9.32 9.73
C MET A 208 3.38 10.35 8.79
N LEU A 209 4.44 9.99 8.06
CA LEU A 209 5.05 10.87 7.06
C LEU A 209 4.12 11.10 5.85
N GLU A 210 3.33 10.12 5.43
CA GLU A 210 2.33 10.33 4.38
C GLU A 210 1.20 11.24 4.87
N GLU A 211 0.74 11.05 6.11
CA GLU A 211 -0.25 11.94 6.70
C GLU A 211 0.27 13.37 6.85
N LEU A 212 1.55 13.53 7.18
CA LEU A 212 2.19 14.84 7.21
C LEU A 212 2.25 15.47 5.82
N ARG A 213 2.57 14.68 4.77
CA ARG A 213 2.53 15.17 3.39
C ARG A 213 1.13 15.65 2.99
N VAL A 214 0.08 14.91 3.34
CA VAL A 214 -1.30 15.37 3.14
C VAL A 214 -1.57 16.68 3.88
N SER A 215 -1.19 16.76 5.16
CA SER A 215 -1.39 17.96 5.98
C SER A 215 -0.61 19.18 5.47
N LEU A 216 0.56 19.00 4.86
CA LEU A 216 1.36 20.10 4.34
C LEU A 216 0.85 20.58 2.98
N PHE A 217 0.59 19.65 2.06
CA PHE A 217 0.37 19.99 0.64
C PHE A 217 -1.11 19.97 0.22
N ALA A 218 -1.97 19.25 0.93
CA ALA A 218 -3.34 18.98 0.51
C ALA A 218 -4.32 18.92 1.70
N GLN A 219 -4.32 19.94 2.55
CA GLN A 219 -5.15 20.05 3.76
C GLN A 219 -6.64 19.77 3.52
N GLU A 220 -7.15 20.13 2.34
CA GLU A 220 -8.53 19.89 1.95
C GLU A 220 -8.93 18.40 1.92
N LEU A 221 -7.97 17.49 1.77
CA LEU A 221 -8.23 16.04 1.77
C LEU A 221 -8.42 15.46 3.18
N ARG A 222 -8.09 16.24 4.22
CA ARG A 222 -8.09 15.85 5.64
C ARG A 222 -7.20 14.63 5.92
N THR A 223 -6.98 14.38 7.21
CA THR A 223 -6.26 13.20 7.69
C THR A 223 -7.16 12.40 8.64
N PRO A 224 -7.08 11.07 8.66
CA PRO A 224 -7.88 10.21 9.55
C PRO A 224 -7.50 10.41 11.02
N MET A 225 -6.29 10.90 11.28
CA MET A 225 -5.80 11.26 12.60
C MET A 225 -5.05 12.60 12.53
N PRO A 226 -5.07 13.42 13.61
CA PRO A 226 -4.28 14.64 13.61
C PRO A 226 -2.79 14.33 13.44
N VAL A 227 -2.11 15.00 12.52
CA VAL A 227 -0.65 14.87 12.32
C VAL A 227 -0.04 16.25 12.19
N SER A 228 1.14 16.44 12.77
CA SER A 228 1.95 17.66 12.70
C SER A 228 3.40 17.32 13.03
N LEU A 229 4.32 18.23 12.70
CA LEU A 229 5.74 18.09 13.04
C LEU A 229 5.93 17.84 14.55
N LYS A 230 5.25 18.62 15.40
CA LYS A 230 5.28 18.47 16.86
C LYS A 230 4.82 17.08 17.32
N ARG A 231 3.86 16.47 16.61
CA ARG A 231 3.42 15.11 16.92
C ARG A 231 4.46 14.07 16.49
N LEU A 232 5.12 14.24 15.34
CA LEU A 232 6.24 13.40 14.95
C LEU A 232 7.41 13.50 15.95
N GLU A 233 7.72 14.71 16.44
CA GLU A 233 8.72 14.92 17.49
C GLU A 233 8.40 14.15 18.77
N LYS A 234 7.15 14.24 19.23
CA LYS A 234 6.72 13.51 20.42
C LYS A 234 6.87 11.99 20.25
N VAL A 235 6.41 11.45 19.12
CA VAL A 235 6.54 10.01 18.82
C VAL A 235 8.00 9.60 18.74
N TRP A 236 8.84 10.42 18.10
CA TRP A 236 10.26 10.15 17.99
C TRP A 236 10.99 10.17 19.34
N ALA A 237 10.70 11.16 20.19
CA ALA A 237 11.32 11.30 21.51
C ALA A 237 11.03 10.08 22.41
N GLN A 238 9.84 9.48 22.26
CA GLN A 238 9.47 8.26 22.99
C GLN A 238 10.29 7.03 22.60
N TRP A 239 11.02 7.05 21.47
CA TRP A 239 11.88 5.94 21.05
C TRP A 239 13.32 6.10 21.53
N ALA A 240 13.73 7.32 21.88
CA ALA A 240 15.07 7.64 22.35
C ALA A 240 15.23 7.44 23.87
N THR A 241 14.14 7.12 24.56
CA THR A 241 14.09 6.74 25.99
C THR A 241 13.91 5.24 26.09
#